data_AF-A0A9R0XD50-F1
#
_entry.id   AF-A0A9R0XD50-F1
#
_cell.length_a   1.000
_cell.length_b   1.000
_cell.length_c   1.000
_cell.angle_alpha   90.00
_cell.angle_beta   90.00
_cell.angle_gamma   90.00
#
_symmetry.space_group_name_H-M   'P 1'
#
loop_
_entity.id
_entity.type
_entity.pdbx_description
1 polymer ?
#
loop_
_entity_poly.entity_id
_entity_poly.type
_entity_poly.pdbx_seq_one_letter_code
_entity_poly.pdbx_strand_id
1 'polypeptide(L)'
;MRHPNLVTLIGVCREAKALVFEFLSNGSLEDCLQCENQREPLSWRMRIRIAADICTGLIFLHSNKPKGIAHGDLKPDNVLLDNSFVCKLADFGISRPLDLTNTTVTPYHRTNQIKGTMGYMDPGYIASGEITAQYDVYSFGVVLMRLLTGKSPLGLPNEVEAALSNDMLQDIIDTSAGEWPPEYTEELARLALRCCRYERKERPNLANEAWGILQAMMNCPDDKCKPPTFFICPMTQEIMRDPHIAADGFTYEGEAIKDWLQRGHKMSPMTYLGFTHHELIPNTALRFAIQEWQMQQQP
;
A
#
# COMPACT_ATOMS: atom_id res chain seq x y z
N MET A 1 2.96 3.97 25.12
CA MET A 1 3.45 3.98 23.72
C MET A 1 2.26 4.27 22.82
N ARG A 2 2.30 5.34 22.00
CA ARG A 2 1.21 5.71 21.10
C ARG A 2 1.82 6.23 19.80
N HIS A 3 1.32 5.73 18.67
CA HIS A 3 1.77 6.10 17.34
C HIS A 3 0.63 5.80 16.35
N PRO A 4 0.44 6.60 15.28
CA PRO A 4 -0.64 6.37 14.31
C PRO A 4 -0.65 4.96 13.71
N ASN A 5 0.54 4.39 13.43
CA ASN A 5 0.70 3.07 12.84
C ASN A 5 0.93 1.93 13.85
N LEU A 6 0.54 2.10 15.11
CA LEU A 6 0.49 1.01 16.10
C LEU A 6 -0.92 0.90 16.66
N VAL A 7 -1.42 -0.33 16.86
CA VAL A 7 -2.73 -0.54 17.47
C VAL A 7 -2.77 0.02 18.89
N THR A 8 -3.80 0.82 19.17
CA THR A 8 -3.98 1.48 20.45
C THR A 8 -4.66 0.55 21.45
N LEU A 9 -3.97 0.25 22.55
CA LEU A 9 -4.59 -0.35 23.73
C LEU A 9 -5.49 0.69 24.41
N ILE A 10 -6.79 0.42 24.44
CA ILE A 10 -7.81 1.26 25.06
C ILE A 10 -7.92 0.95 26.56
N GLY A 11 -7.88 -0.34 26.92
CA GLY A 11 -8.09 -0.76 28.30
C GLY A 11 -7.66 -2.19 28.60
N VAL A 12 -7.66 -2.52 29.89
CA VAL A 12 -7.37 -3.86 30.40
C VAL A 12 -8.47 -4.26 31.36
N CYS A 13 -9.01 -5.46 31.20
CA CYS A 13 -9.93 -6.09 32.14
C CYS A 13 -9.20 -7.23 32.85
N ARG A 14 -8.92 -7.06 34.15
CA ARG A 14 -8.11 -8.02 34.91
C ARG A 14 -8.90 -9.28 35.25
N GLU A 15 -10.18 -9.12 35.55
CA GLU A 15 -11.12 -10.16 35.92
C GLU A 15 -11.30 -11.16 34.76
N ALA A 16 -11.45 -10.64 33.55
CA ALA A 16 -11.55 -11.45 32.33
C ALA A 16 -10.19 -11.82 31.72
N LYS A 17 -9.07 -11.33 32.28
CA LYS A 17 -7.72 -11.43 31.68
C LYS A 17 -7.70 -10.99 30.21
N ALA A 18 -8.40 -9.90 29.90
CA ALA A 18 -8.62 -9.42 28.54
C ALA A 18 -7.97 -8.05 28.30
N LEU A 19 -7.51 -7.85 27.07
CA LEU A 19 -7.03 -6.56 26.56
C LEU A 19 -8.04 -6.02 25.57
N VAL A 20 -8.32 -4.72 25.65
CA VAL A 20 -9.28 -4.03 24.78
C VAL A 20 -8.50 -3.07 23.88
N PHE A 21 -8.60 -3.28 22.57
CA PHE A 21 -7.93 -2.48 21.55
C PHE A 21 -8.94 -1.70 20.71
N GLU A 22 -8.46 -0.71 19.96
CA GLU A 22 -9.24 -0.13 18.88
C GLU A 22 -9.63 -1.18 17.82
N PHE A 23 -10.80 -1.02 17.23
CA PHE A 23 -11.29 -1.91 16.18
C PHE A 23 -10.90 -1.38 14.80
N LEU A 24 -10.37 -2.26 13.96
CA LEU A 24 -9.89 -1.94 12.61
C LEU A 24 -10.72 -2.73 11.60
N SER A 25 -11.62 -2.02 10.91
CA SER A 25 -12.75 -2.65 10.19
C SER A 25 -12.33 -3.46 8.97
N ASN A 26 -11.18 -3.15 8.38
CA ASN A 26 -10.68 -3.84 7.18
C ASN A 26 -9.86 -5.09 7.54
N GLY A 27 -9.83 -5.51 8.81
CA GLY A 27 -9.16 -6.75 9.21
C GLY A 27 -7.65 -6.70 9.01
N SER A 28 -7.06 -7.84 8.72
CA SER A 28 -5.61 -7.97 8.51
C SER A 28 -5.21 -7.71 7.06
N LEU A 29 -3.94 -7.39 6.85
CA LEU A 29 -3.34 -7.32 5.51
C LEU A 29 -3.38 -8.69 4.82
N GLU A 30 -3.33 -9.79 5.59
CA GLU A 30 -3.47 -11.13 5.02
C GLU A 30 -4.85 -11.33 4.38
N ASP A 31 -5.91 -10.95 5.09
CA ASP A 31 -7.30 -11.04 4.61
C ASP A 31 -7.45 -10.25 3.28
N CYS A 32 -6.80 -9.09 3.19
CA CYS A 32 -6.81 -8.25 2.01
C CYS A 32 -5.98 -8.81 0.85
N LEU A 33 -4.82 -9.42 1.12
CA LEU A 33 -3.99 -10.05 0.08
C LEU A 33 -4.64 -11.32 -0.48
N GLN A 34 -5.35 -12.07 0.35
CA GLN A 34 -6.08 -13.28 -0.08
C GLN A 34 -7.46 -12.97 -0.69
N CYS A 35 -7.88 -11.70 -0.72
CA CYS A 35 -9.22 -11.27 -1.13
C CYS A 35 -10.34 -12.02 -0.40
N GLU A 36 -10.13 -12.34 0.89
CA GLU A 36 -11.15 -13.01 1.71
C GLU A 36 -12.43 -12.17 1.77
N ASN A 37 -13.58 -12.84 1.86
CA ASN A 37 -14.90 -12.19 1.89
C ASN A 37 -15.23 -11.34 0.65
N GLN A 38 -14.71 -11.72 -0.54
CA GLN A 38 -14.98 -11.05 -1.82
C GLN A 38 -14.55 -9.57 -1.82
N ARG A 39 -13.45 -9.26 -1.13
CA ARG A 39 -12.89 -7.91 -1.10
C ARG A 39 -12.22 -7.58 -2.42
N GLU A 40 -12.31 -6.31 -2.80
CA GLU A 40 -11.51 -5.76 -3.90
C GLU A 40 -10.01 -5.86 -3.56
N PRO A 41 -9.16 -6.27 -4.52
CA PRO A 41 -7.72 -6.32 -4.31
C PRO A 41 -7.13 -4.95 -3.96
N LEU A 42 -6.10 -4.95 -3.10
CA LEU A 42 -5.34 -3.74 -2.82
C LEU A 42 -4.54 -3.32 -4.05
N SER A 43 -4.74 -2.09 -4.52
CA SER A 43 -3.92 -1.51 -5.58
C SER A 43 -2.46 -1.39 -5.17
N TRP A 44 -1.54 -1.38 -6.14
CA TRP A 44 -0.11 -1.23 -5.87
C TRP A 44 0.21 0.02 -5.03
N ARG A 45 -0.50 1.13 -5.25
CA ARG A 45 -0.34 2.37 -4.47
C ARG A 45 -0.71 2.18 -3.01
N MET A 46 -1.82 1.49 -2.76
CA MET A 46 -2.23 1.17 -1.40
C MET A 46 -1.20 0.27 -0.73
N ARG A 47 -0.65 -0.71 -1.46
CA ARG A 47 0.41 -1.59 -0.95
C ARG A 47 1.69 -0.82 -0.60
N ILE A 48 2.11 0.15 -1.41
CA ILE A 48 3.25 1.04 -1.09
C ILE A 48 2.95 1.91 0.15
N ARG A 49 1.74 2.45 0.27
CA ARG A 49 1.33 3.22 1.47
C ARG A 49 1.38 2.36 2.73
N ILE A 50 0.87 1.13 2.66
CA ILE A 50 0.93 0.17 3.76
C ILE A 50 2.38 -0.16 4.11
N ALA A 51 3.26 -0.39 3.12
CA ALA A 51 4.68 -0.59 3.35
C ALA A 51 5.33 0.59 4.10
N ALA A 52 4.98 1.82 3.72
CA ALA A 52 5.45 3.03 4.38
C ALA A 52 4.96 3.11 5.83
N ASP A 53 3.66 2.87 6.07
CA ASP A 53 3.05 2.84 7.41
C ASP A 53 3.74 1.82 8.34
N ILE A 54 4.01 0.61 7.83
CA ILE A 54 4.78 -0.42 8.56
C ILE A 54 6.16 0.11 8.91
N CYS A 55 6.87 0.70 7.94
CA CYS A 55 8.20 1.27 8.12
C CYS A 55 8.21 2.32 9.23
N THR A 56 7.26 3.27 9.22
CA THR A 56 7.13 4.29 10.27
C THR A 56 6.87 3.67 11.65
N GLY A 57 5.97 2.68 11.72
CA GLY A 57 5.69 1.95 12.97
C GLY A 57 6.92 1.26 13.55
N LEU A 58 7.72 0.59 12.72
CA LEU A 58 8.97 -0.05 13.14
C LEU A 58 10.02 0.96 13.59
N ILE A 59 10.22 2.06 12.84
CA ILE A 59 11.15 3.14 13.23
C ILE A 59 10.81 3.65 14.62
N PHE A 60 9.53 3.88 14.91
CA PHE A 60 9.08 4.33 16.21
C PHE A 60 9.34 3.30 17.32
N LEU A 61 9.05 2.02 17.08
CA LEU A 61 9.33 0.94 18.05
C LEU A 61 10.83 0.83 18.37
N HIS A 62 11.68 0.83 17.33
CA HIS A 62 13.13 0.68 17.46
C HIS A 62 13.77 1.90 18.12
N SER A 63 13.21 3.09 17.91
CA SER A 63 13.72 4.35 18.47
C SER A 63 13.22 4.65 19.89
N ASN A 64 12.31 3.83 20.42
CA ASN A 64 11.71 4.04 21.73
C ASN A 64 12.77 4.14 22.85
N LYS A 65 12.49 4.97 23.87
CA LYS A 65 13.38 5.20 25.01
C LYS A 65 12.72 4.71 26.32
N PRO A 66 13.49 4.16 27.28
CA PRO A 66 14.95 4.06 27.32
C PRO A 66 15.53 2.92 26.45
N LYS A 67 14.71 1.97 26.03
CA LYS A 67 15.09 0.82 25.20
C LYS A 67 14.18 0.74 23.97
N GLY A 68 14.79 0.47 22.82
CA GLY A 68 14.06 0.10 21.62
C GLY A 68 13.33 -1.22 21.83
N ILE A 69 12.26 -1.43 21.08
CA ILE A 69 11.46 -2.66 21.16
C ILE A 69 11.50 -3.32 19.79
N ALA A 70 11.90 -4.60 19.73
CA ALA A 70 11.66 -5.41 18.54
C ALA A 70 10.23 -5.95 18.57
N HIS A 71 9.52 -5.86 17.45
CA HIS A 71 8.18 -6.39 17.28
C HIS A 71 8.19 -7.93 17.42
N GLY A 72 9.07 -8.59 16.68
CA GLY A 72 9.34 -10.03 16.83
C GLY A 72 8.42 -10.97 16.06
N ASP A 73 7.22 -10.55 15.66
CA ASP A 73 6.34 -11.34 14.76
C ASP A 73 5.73 -10.49 13.64
N LEU A 74 6.54 -9.70 12.93
CA LEU A 74 6.00 -8.92 11.82
C LEU A 74 5.61 -9.84 10.65
N LYS A 75 4.33 -9.82 10.30
CA LYS A 75 3.71 -10.54 9.18
C LYS A 75 2.38 -9.88 8.81
N PRO A 76 1.79 -10.16 7.64
CA PRO A 76 0.53 -9.54 7.22
C PRO A 76 -0.64 -9.77 8.19
N ASP A 77 -0.72 -10.92 8.88
CA ASP A 77 -1.76 -11.16 9.90
C ASP A 77 -1.70 -10.15 11.06
N ASN A 78 -0.50 -9.66 11.37
CA ASN A 78 -0.24 -8.71 12.46
C ASN A 78 -0.20 -7.25 11.96
N VAL A 79 -0.59 -7.02 10.70
CA VAL A 79 -0.78 -5.70 10.12
C VAL A 79 -2.27 -5.50 9.92
N LEU A 80 -2.88 -4.63 10.71
CA LEU A 80 -4.32 -4.39 10.65
C LEU A 80 -4.63 -3.07 9.94
N LEU A 81 -5.78 -3.00 9.29
CA LEU A 81 -6.18 -1.88 8.43
C LEU A 81 -7.47 -1.22 8.94
N ASP A 82 -7.43 0.10 9.16
CA ASP A 82 -8.62 0.88 9.49
C ASP A 82 -9.52 1.10 8.26
N ASN A 83 -10.67 1.78 8.45
CA ASN A 83 -11.62 2.09 7.38
C ASN A 83 -11.02 2.89 6.20
N SER A 84 -9.92 3.60 6.43
CA SER A 84 -9.20 4.39 5.42
C SER A 84 -7.95 3.67 4.89
N PHE A 85 -7.79 2.38 5.21
CA PHE A 85 -6.64 1.54 4.88
C PHE A 85 -5.32 2.05 5.46
N VAL A 86 -5.37 2.86 6.53
CA VAL A 86 -4.17 3.18 7.30
C VAL A 86 -3.77 1.94 8.09
N CYS A 87 -2.49 1.56 7.94
CA CYS A 87 -1.96 0.38 8.56
C CYS A 87 -1.54 0.63 10.01
N LYS A 88 -1.86 -0.33 10.88
CA LYS A 88 -1.41 -0.38 12.28
C LYS A 88 -0.83 -1.74 12.64
N LEU A 89 0.37 -1.74 13.20
CA LEU A 89 1.01 -2.96 13.71
C LEU A 89 0.31 -3.43 14.98
N ALA A 90 -0.03 -4.71 15.00
CA ALA A 90 -0.75 -5.41 16.05
C ALA A 90 0.08 -6.59 16.60
N ASP A 91 -0.45 -7.22 17.65
CA ASP A 91 0.14 -8.41 18.29
C ASP A 91 1.62 -8.25 18.74
N PHE A 92 1.77 -7.48 19.81
CA PHE A 92 3.03 -7.34 20.54
C PHE A 92 3.29 -8.50 21.52
N GLY A 93 2.59 -9.64 21.40
CA GLY A 93 2.65 -10.76 22.35
C GLY A 93 4.03 -11.40 22.48
N ILE A 94 4.86 -11.29 21.44
CA ILE A 94 6.26 -11.72 21.47
C ILE A 94 7.27 -10.58 21.32
N SER A 95 6.83 -9.33 21.46
CA SER A 95 7.73 -8.18 21.44
C SER A 95 8.76 -8.26 22.58
N ARG A 96 9.96 -7.73 22.32
CA ARG A 96 11.07 -7.79 23.27
C ARG A 96 11.75 -6.42 23.41
N PRO A 97 11.95 -5.92 24.64
CA PRO A 97 12.84 -4.78 24.84
C PRO A 97 14.26 -5.20 24.48
N LEU A 98 14.97 -4.33 23.79
CA LEU A 98 16.34 -4.56 23.37
C LEU A 98 17.30 -4.01 24.42
N ASP A 99 18.15 -4.89 24.94
CA ASP A 99 19.11 -4.58 25.99
C ASP A 99 20.48 -4.26 25.37
N LEU A 100 21.11 -3.21 25.89
CA LEU A 100 22.53 -2.95 25.67
C LEU A 100 23.31 -3.70 26.75
N THR A 101 24.18 -4.63 26.37
CA THR A 101 25.16 -5.22 27.28
C THR A 101 26.49 -4.50 27.16
N ASN A 102 27.32 -4.55 28.20
CA ASN A 102 28.66 -3.96 28.20
C ASN A 102 29.60 -4.55 27.12
N THR A 103 29.19 -5.62 26.45
CA THR A 103 30.00 -6.42 25.52
C THR A 103 29.56 -6.28 24.06
N THR A 104 28.41 -5.67 23.77
CA THR A 104 27.87 -5.60 22.40
C THR A 104 27.46 -4.18 22.04
N VAL A 105 27.88 -3.73 20.86
CA VAL A 105 27.52 -2.41 20.31
C VAL A 105 26.06 -2.37 19.85
N THR A 106 25.50 -3.51 19.43
CA THR A 106 24.12 -3.63 18.94
C THR A 106 23.18 -4.10 20.06
N PRO A 107 22.10 -3.36 20.38
CA PRO A 107 21.09 -3.81 21.34
C PRO A 107 20.40 -5.10 20.86
N TYR A 108 20.23 -6.05 21.77
CA TYR A 108 19.60 -7.34 21.48
C TYR A 108 18.83 -7.88 22.69
N HIS A 109 18.03 -8.91 22.46
CA HIS A 109 17.46 -9.75 23.51
C HIS A 109 17.75 -11.21 23.18
N ARG A 110 18.24 -11.98 24.17
CA ARG A 110 18.55 -13.40 23.99
C ARG A 110 17.48 -14.27 24.62
N THR A 111 17.02 -15.26 23.87
CA THR A 111 15.99 -16.22 24.30
C THR A 111 16.42 -17.65 23.98
N ASN A 112 16.06 -18.59 24.85
CA ASN A 112 16.21 -20.03 24.59
C ASN A 112 15.01 -20.63 23.85
N GLN A 113 13.93 -19.85 23.69
CA GLN A 113 12.75 -20.23 22.94
C GLN A 113 12.66 -19.36 21.68
N ILE A 114 12.89 -19.98 20.52
CA ILE A 114 12.66 -19.34 19.22
C ILE A 114 11.16 -19.26 19.00
N LYS A 115 10.64 -18.04 18.82
CA LYS A 115 9.23 -17.77 18.53
C LYS A 115 9.14 -16.81 17.34
N GLY A 116 8.09 -16.98 16.54
CA GLY A 116 7.86 -16.22 15.33
C GLY A 116 7.23 -17.11 14.26
N THR A 117 6.81 -16.49 13.16
CA THR A 117 6.14 -17.18 12.07
C THR A 117 7.12 -17.62 10.98
N MET A 118 7.08 -18.91 10.61
CA MET A 118 7.94 -19.48 9.57
C MET A 118 7.79 -18.71 8.25
N GLY A 119 8.91 -18.47 7.56
CA GLY A 119 8.97 -17.62 6.36
C GLY A 119 9.29 -16.15 6.64
N TYR A 120 8.98 -15.63 7.84
CA TYR A 120 9.28 -14.24 8.24
C TYR A 120 10.45 -14.11 9.21
N MET A 121 10.85 -15.21 9.84
CA MET A 121 11.93 -15.20 10.84
C MET A 121 13.30 -15.00 10.20
N ASP A 122 14.09 -14.06 10.74
CA ASP A 122 15.49 -13.86 10.38
C ASP A 122 16.30 -15.15 10.62
N PRO A 123 16.96 -15.72 9.60
CA PRO A 123 17.82 -16.90 9.75
C PRO A 123 18.90 -16.72 10.82
N GLY A 124 19.44 -15.50 10.97
CA GLY A 124 20.42 -15.19 12.01
C GLY A 124 19.83 -15.28 13.42
N TYR A 125 18.56 -14.91 13.61
CA TYR A 125 17.85 -15.12 14.88
C TYR A 125 17.60 -16.60 15.15
N ILE A 126 17.16 -17.36 14.14
CA ILE A 126 16.95 -18.82 14.29
C ILE A 126 18.25 -19.50 14.74
N ALA A 127 19.39 -19.10 14.17
CA ALA A 127 20.69 -19.68 14.50
C ALA A 127 21.24 -19.26 15.88
N SER A 128 21.01 -18.01 16.30
CA SER A 128 21.65 -17.42 17.50
C SER A 128 20.75 -17.35 18.74
N GLY A 129 19.43 -17.33 18.57
CA GLY A 129 18.48 -16.97 19.62
C GLY A 129 18.49 -15.49 20.01
N GLU A 130 19.16 -14.63 19.24
CA GLU A 130 19.28 -13.19 19.51
C GLU A 130 18.36 -12.37 18.61
N ILE A 131 17.31 -11.80 19.20
CA ILE A 131 16.42 -10.87 18.51
C ILE A 131 17.00 -9.45 18.61
N THR A 132 16.97 -8.73 17.50
CA THR A 132 17.45 -7.34 17.36
C THR A 132 16.45 -6.55 16.53
N ALA A 133 16.59 -5.23 16.44
CA ALA A 133 15.83 -4.42 15.48
C ALA A 133 15.95 -4.94 14.04
N GLN A 134 17.10 -5.52 13.68
CA GLN A 134 17.36 -6.09 12.36
C GLN A 134 16.53 -7.34 12.06
N TYR A 135 16.02 -8.04 13.08
CA TYR A 135 15.05 -9.11 12.89
C TYR A 135 13.79 -8.56 12.20
N ASP A 136 13.24 -7.45 12.70
CA ASP A 136 12.04 -6.85 12.13
C ASP A 136 12.31 -6.30 10.71
N VAL A 137 13.54 -5.82 10.44
CA VAL A 137 13.94 -5.40 9.08
C VAL A 137 13.89 -6.58 8.10
N TYR A 138 14.35 -7.76 8.52
CA TYR A 138 14.24 -8.97 7.70
C TYR A 138 12.78 -9.32 7.42
N SER A 139 11.95 -9.41 8.48
CA SER A 139 10.53 -9.70 8.34
C SER A 139 9.82 -8.66 7.46
N PHE A 140 10.22 -7.38 7.56
CA PHE A 140 9.71 -6.30 6.72
C PHE A 140 10.04 -6.55 5.25
N GLY A 141 11.27 -6.97 4.92
CA GLY A 141 11.64 -7.36 3.57
C GLY A 141 10.76 -8.47 3.00
N VAL A 142 10.45 -9.49 3.80
CA VAL A 142 9.51 -10.55 3.38
C VAL A 142 8.10 -9.99 3.14
N VAL A 143 7.61 -9.10 4.01
CA VAL A 143 6.31 -8.44 3.82
C VAL A 143 6.30 -7.59 2.53
N LEU A 144 7.38 -6.86 2.21
CA LEU A 144 7.48 -6.11 0.96
C LEU A 144 7.37 -7.03 -0.27
N MET A 145 8.03 -8.19 -0.26
CA MET A 145 7.91 -9.17 -1.34
C MET A 145 6.50 -9.76 -1.42
N ARG A 146 5.83 -9.99 -0.28
CA ARG A 146 4.42 -10.41 -0.28
C ARG A 146 3.49 -9.35 -0.83
N LEU A 147 3.70 -8.08 -0.51
CA LEU A 147 2.95 -6.97 -1.11
C LEU A 147 3.16 -6.93 -2.64
N LEU A 148 4.37 -7.19 -3.11
CA LEU A 148 4.69 -7.18 -4.53
C LEU A 148 4.10 -8.37 -5.30
N THR A 149 4.13 -9.56 -4.72
CA THR A 149 3.87 -10.83 -5.44
C THR A 149 2.59 -11.54 -5.03
N GLY A 150 2.01 -11.23 -3.87
CA GLY A 150 0.90 -11.97 -3.28
C GLY A 150 1.25 -13.40 -2.86
N LYS A 151 2.49 -13.86 -3.08
CA LYS A 151 2.90 -15.25 -2.89
C LYS A 151 3.15 -15.61 -1.42
N SER A 152 3.25 -16.92 -1.18
CA SER A 152 3.64 -17.49 0.11
C SER A 152 5.03 -16.99 0.51
N PRO A 153 5.29 -16.68 1.80
CA PRO A 153 6.59 -16.19 2.26
C PRO A 153 7.70 -17.25 2.19
N LEU A 154 7.37 -18.54 2.15
CA LEU A 154 8.36 -19.63 2.18
C LEU A 154 9.14 -19.69 0.87
N GLY A 155 10.45 -19.42 0.94
CA GLY A 155 11.33 -19.41 -0.24
C GLY A 155 11.21 -18.15 -1.10
N LEU A 156 10.32 -17.22 -0.75
CA LEU A 156 10.04 -16.01 -1.52
C LEU A 156 11.27 -15.12 -1.77
N PRO A 157 12.20 -14.91 -0.81
CA PRO A 157 13.42 -14.16 -1.09
C PRO A 157 14.23 -14.73 -2.25
N ASN A 158 14.36 -16.06 -2.34
CA ASN A 158 15.13 -16.70 -3.40
C ASN A 158 14.40 -16.61 -4.75
N GLU A 159 13.06 -16.75 -4.74
CA GLU A 159 12.25 -16.62 -5.94
C GLU A 159 12.33 -15.20 -6.52
N VAL A 160 12.23 -14.17 -5.68
CA VAL A 160 12.35 -12.77 -6.08
C VAL A 160 13.78 -12.44 -6.53
N GLU A 161 14.81 -12.94 -5.84
CA GLU A 161 16.21 -12.75 -6.24
C GLU A 161 16.50 -13.38 -7.60
N ALA A 162 15.99 -14.59 -7.85
CA ALA A 162 16.10 -15.26 -9.14
C ALA A 162 15.34 -14.50 -10.25
N ALA A 163 14.10 -14.07 -9.99
CA ALA A 163 13.33 -13.32 -10.97
C ALA A 163 13.99 -11.99 -11.33
N LEU A 164 14.49 -11.25 -10.33
CA LEU A 164 15.22 -10.00 -10.54
C LEU A 164 16.52 -10.22 -11.34
N SER A 165 17.28 -11.28 -11.02
CA SER A 165 18.56 -11.56 -11.71
C SER A 165 18.39 -11.99 -13.16
N ASN A 166 17.23 -12.56 -13.52
CA ASN A 166 16.91 -13.03 -14.86
C ASN A 166 16.01 -12.05 -15.64
N ASP A 167 15.72 -10.87 -15.10
CA ASP A 167 14.79 -9.89 -15.69
C ASP A 167 13.35 -10.43 -15.91
N MET A 168 12.92 -11.34 -15.03
CA MET A 168 11.62 -12.02 -15.05
C MET A 168 10.70 -11.55 -13.91
N LEU A 169 10.95 -10.36 -13.35
CA LEU A 169 10.22 -9.87 -12.18
C LEU A 169 8.73 -9.68 -12.47
N GLN A 170 8.38 -9.29 -13.70
CA GLN A 170 7.00 -9.10 -14.16
C GLN A 170 6.17 -10.41 -14.15
N ASP A 171 6.83 -11.57 -14.18
CA ASP A 171 6.13 -12.86 -14.19
C ASP A 171 5.69 -13.31 -12.79
N ILE A 172 6.22 -12.67 -11.74
CA ILE A 172 5.96 -13.05 -10.36
C ILE A 172 5.18 -12.00 -9.57
N ILE A 173 4.98 -10.80 -10.12
CA ILE A 173 4.18 -9.76 -9.46
C ILE A 173 2.70 -10.13 -9.42
N ASP A 174 2.01 -9.61 -8.42
CA ASP A 174 0.58 -9.76 -8.28
C ASP A 174 -0.17 -8.82 -9.21
N THR A 175 -0.70 -9.34 -10.31
CA THR A 175 -1.47 -8.58 -11.31
C THR A 175 -2.81 -8.10 -10.78
N SER A 176 -3.33 -8.65 -9.67
CA SER A 176 -4.56 -8.15 -9.04
C SER A 176 -4.37 -6.76 -8.43
N ALA A 177 -3.13 -6.35 -8.15
CA ALA A 177 -2.81 -5.02 -7.65
C ALA A 177 -2.90 -3.91 -8.71
N GLY A 178 -3.27 -4.25 -9.94
CA GLY A 178 -3.23 -3.37 -11.10
C GLY A 178 -1.83 -3.30 -11.74
N GLU A 179 -1.62 -2.29 -12.57
CA GLU A 179 -0.37 -2.09 -13.30
C GLU A 179 0.70 -1.50 -12.38
N TRP A 180 1.64 -2.34 -11.96
CA TRP A 180 2.84 -1.88 -11.26
C TRP A 180 3.80 -1.16 -12.23
N PRO A 181 4.24 0.07 -11.93
CA PRO A 181 5.29 0.71 -12.72
C PRO A 181 6.60 -0.09 -12.62
N PRO A 182 7.24 -0.48 -13.74
CA PRO A 182 8.43 -1.32 -13.72
C PRO A 182 9.56 -0.79 -12.83
N GLU A 183 9.77 0.53 -12.81
CA GLU A 183 10.77 1.19 -11.97
C GLU A 183 10.50 0.94 -10.47
N TYR A 184 9.23 1.05 -10.04
CA TYR A 184 8.84 0.81 -8.64
C TYR A 184 8.82 -0.66 -8.28
N THR A 185 8.43 -1.52 -9.22
CA THR A 185 8.54 -2.98 -9.07
C THR A 185 9.98 -3.38 -8.75
N GLU A 186 10.93 -2.90 -9.55
CA GLU A 186 12.33 -3.24 -9.40
C GLU A 186 12.95 -2.63 -8.14
N GLU A 187 12.64 -1.36 -7.86
CA GLU A 187 13.15 -0.66 -6.68
C GLU A 187 12.61 -1.27 -5.37
N LEU A 188 11.32 -1.64 -5.32
CA LEU A 188 10.73 -2.31 -4.17
C LEU A 188 11.33 -3.70 -3.97
N ALA A 189 11.51 -4.48 -5.04
CA ALA A 189 12.15 -5.80 -4.98
C ALA A 189 13.59 -5.70 -4.46
N ARG A 190 14.39 -4.74 -4.95
CA ARG A 190 15.75 -4.50 -4.47
C ARG A 190 15.79 -4.11 -2.99
N LEU A 191 14.91 -3.20 -2.57
CA LEU A 191 14.79 -2.82 -1.17
C LEU A 191 14.46 -4.04 -0.30
N ALA A 192 13.49 -4.85 -0.72
CA ALA A 192 13.05 -6.03 0.00
C ALA A 192 14.15 -7.11 0.13
N LEU A 193 14.90 -7.36 -0.94
CA LEU A 193 16.04 -8.28 -0.92
C LEU A 193 17.19 -7.76 -0.04
N ARG A 194 17.46 -6.45 -0.05
CA ARG A 194 18.45 -5.84 0.86
C ARG A 194 18.05 -6.02 2.33
N CYS A 195 16.77 -5.84 2.65
CA CYS A 195 16.22 -6.13 3.98
C CYS A 195 16.45 -7.60 4.39
N CYS A 196 16.43 -8.53 3.43
CA CYS A 196 16.59 -9.97 3.67
C CYS A 196 18.04 -10.46 3.61
N ARG A 197 19.06 -9.59 3.54
CA ARG A 197 20.46 -10.01 3.56
C ARG A 197 20.80 -10.76 4.86
N TYR A 198 21.61 -11.80 4.74
CA TYR A 198 22.04 -12.61 5.89
C TYR A 198 22.85 -11.76 6.88
N GLU A 199 23.80 -10.97 6.37
CA GLU A 199 24.60 -10.05 7.16
C GLU A 199 23.75 -8.84 7.60
N ARG A 200 23.44 -8.76 8.90
CA ARG A 200 22.59 -7.70 9.48
C ARG A 200 23.05 -6.28 9.17
N LYS A 201 24.35 -6.08 8.95
CA LYS A 201 24.97 -4.78 8.61
C LYS A 201 24.73 -4.33 7.16
N GLU A 202 24.35 -5.26 6.28
CA GLU A 202 24.04 -4.97 4.87
C GLU A 202 22.57 -4.59 4.67
N ARG A 203 21.74 -4.84 5.68
CA ARG A 203 20.33 -4.45 5.71
C ARG A 203 20.22 -2.93 5.82
N PRO A 204 19.25 -2.31 5.12
CA PRO A 204 19.09 -0.86 5.11
C PRO A 204 18.66 -0.35 6.49
N ASN A 205 19.07 0.88 6.81
CA ASN A 205 18.46 1.59 7.92
C ASN A 205 17.04 2.02 7.54
N LEU A 206 16.04 1.67 8.37
CA LEU A 206 14.65 2.00 8.06
C LEU A 206 14.40 3.50 7.94
N ALA A 207 14.92 4.31 8.86
CA ALA A 207 14.66 5.76 8.89
C ALA A 207 15.43 6.53 7.81
N ASN A 208 16.70 6.16 7.59
CA ASN A 208 17.59 6.93 6.73
C ASN A 208 17.58 6.46 5.27
N GLU A 209 17.15 5.24 5.00
CA GLU A 209 17.18 4.65 3.65
C GLU A 209 15.81 4.15 3.20
N ALA A 210 15.24 3.15 3.89
CA ALA A 210 14.02 2.48 3.43
C ALA A 210 12.82 3.44 3.37
N TRP A 211 12.66 4.28 4.39
CA TRP A 211 11.60 5.30 4.42
C TRP A 211 11.71 6.29 3.26
N GLY A 212 12.91 6.76 2.93
CA GLY A 212 13.12 7.70 1.83
C GLY A 212 12.70 7.13 0.48
N ILE A 213 13.02 5.86 0.23
CA ILE A 213 12.61 5.13 -0.98
C ILE A 213 11.08 5.01 -1.04
N LEU A 214 10.45 4.52 0.03
CA LEU A 214 8.99 4.36 0.08
C LEU A 214 8.25 5.70 -0.03
N GLN A 215 8.79 6.76 0.60
CA GLN A 215 8.24 8.10 0.52
C GLN A 215 8.31 8.67 -0.90
N ALA A 216 9.40 8.44 -1.62
CA ALA A 216 9.53 8.85 -3.01
C ALA A 216 8.47 8.15 -3.90
N MET A 217 8.25 6.85 -3.70
CA MET A 217 7.22 6.09 -4.42
C MET A 217 5.80 6.61 -4.12
N MET A 218 5.50 6.94 -2.86
CA MET A 218 4.18 7.48 -2.46
C MET A 218 3.89 8.87 -3.04
N ASN A 219 4.91 9.72 -3.15
CA ASN A 219 4.78 11.09 -3.63
C ASN A 219 4.82 11.20 -5.15
N CYS A 220 4.88 10.08 -5.86
CA CYS A 220 4.72 10.08 -7.29
C CYS A 220 3.30 10.58 -7.64
N PRO A 221 3.18 11.65 -8.44
CA PRO A 221 1.87 12.15 -8.87
C PRO A 221 1.07 11.04 -9.53
N ASP A 222 -0.17 10.87 -9.10
CA ASP A 222 -1.19 10.28 -9.97
C ASP A 222 -1.32 11.17 -11.23
N ASP A 223 -1.48 10.56 -12.39
CA ASP A 223 -1.85 11.23 -13.65
C ASP A 223 -0.84 12.15 -14.34
N LYS A 224 0.18 11.53 -14.96
CA LYS A 224 0.56 11.94 -16.33
C LYS A 224 -0.21 11.25 -17.45
N CYS A 225 -1.05 10.26 -17.15
CA CYS A 225 -1.63 9.41 -18.21
C CYS A 225 -3.13 9.13 -18.14
N LYS A 226 -3.89 9.50 -17.08
CA LYS A 226 -5.35 9.31 -17.11
C LYS A 226 -6.08 10.63 -16.82
N PRO A 227 -7.03 11.03 -17.69
CA PRO A 227 -7.86 12.20 -17.41
C PRO A 227 -8.83 11.90 -16.26
N PRO A 228 -9.09 12.85 -15.36
CA PRO A 228 -10.20 12.78 -14.42
C PRO A 228 -11.49 12.34 -15.12
N THR A 229 -12.25 11.44 -14.50
CA THR A 229 -13.42 10.80 -15.14
C THR A 229 -14.49 11.79 -15.61
N PHE A 230 -14.63 12.93 -14.92
CA PHE A 230 -15.54 14.01 -15.32
C PHE A 230 -15.08 14.80 -16.56
N PHE A 231 -13.85 14.57 -17.06
CA PHE A 231 -13.40 15.06 -18.37
C PHE A 231 -13.82 14.15 -19.52
N ILE A 232 -14.21 12.91 -19.22
CA ILE A 232 -14.57 11.91 -20.21
C ILE A 232 -16.06 12.02 -20.54
N CYS A 233 -16.36 12.10 -21.83
CA CYS A 233 -17.73 12.09 -22.34
C CYS A 233 -18.36 10.72 -22.09
N PRO A 234 -19.54 10.63 -21.44
CA PRO A 234 -20.18 9.35 -21.20
C PRO A 234 -20.63 8.61 -22.47
N MET A 235 -20.86 9.33 -23.57
CA MET A 235 -21.26 8.72 -24.85
C MET A 235 -20.07 8.22 -25.68
N THR A 236 -19.02 9.04 -25.81
CA THR A 236 -17.89 8.75 -26.71
C THR A 236 -16.74 8.05 -26.00
N GLN A 237 -16.70 8.08 -24.67
CA GLN A 237 -15.60 7.57 -23.85
C GLN A 237 -14.24 8.24 -24.17
N GLU A 238 -14.28 9.46 -24.70
CA GLU A 238 -13.11 10.30 -25.00
C GLU A 238 -13.14 11.58 -24.15
N ILE A 239 -11.98 12.24 -24.01
CA ILE A 239 -11.90 13.56 -23.36
C ILE A 239 -12.73 14.57 -24.16
N MET A 240 -13.64 15.27 -23.48
CA MET A 240 -14.49 16.29 -24.09
C MET A 240 -13.65 17.48 -24.59
N ARG A 241 -13.78 17.81 -25.87
CA ARG A 241 -13.22 19.00 -26.50
C ARG A 241 -14.19 20.18 -26.40
N ASP A 242 -15.48 19.89 -26.58
CA ASP A 242 -16.55 20.88 -26.55
C ASP A 242 -17.69 20.47 -25.59
N PRO A 243 -17.44 20.46 -24.26
CA PRO A 243 -18.41 19.94 -23.30
C PRO A 243 -19.70 20.77 -23.25
N HIS A 244 -20.85 20.12 -23.36
CA HIS A 244 -22.20 20.70 -23.29
C HIS A 244 -23.08 19.96 -22.28
N ILE A 245 -23.80 20.70 -21.45
CA ILE A 245 -24.78 20.18 -20.50
C ILE A 245 -26.12 19.99 -21.24
N ALA A 246 -26.68 18.79 -21.13
CA ALA A 246 -28.03 18.48 -21.62
C ALA A 246 -29.08 18.59 -20.50
N ALA A 247 -30.35 18.47 -20.87
CA ALA A 247 -31.48 18.66 -19.95
C ALA A 247 -31.59 17.61 -18.83
N ASP A 248 -30.84 16.51 -18.93
CA ASP A 248 -30.73 15.49 -17.89
C ASP A 248 -29.65 15.82 -16.83
N GLY A 249 -28.96 16.95 -16.97
CA GLY A 249 -27.92 17.41 -16.05
C GLY A 249 -26.53 16.80 -16.29
N PHE A 250 -26.38 15.93 -17.30
CA PHE A 250 -25.09 15.37 -17.68
C PHE A 250 -24.38 16.25 -18.70
N THR A 251 -23.04 16.21 -18.69
CA THR A 251 -22.20 16.87 -19.69
C THR A 251 -21.70 15.86 -20.72
N TYR A 252 -21.77 16.23 -21.99
CA TYR A 252 -21.40 15.41 -23.13
C TYR A 252 -20.47 16.17 -24.08
N GLU A 253 -19.79 15.45 -24.97
CA GLU A 253 -19.15 16.05 -26.14
C GLU A 253 -20.23 16.71 -27.03
N GLY A 254 -20.05 18.00 -27.32
CA GLY A 254 -21.05 18.87 -27.94
C GLY A 254 -21.53 18.34 -29.28
N GLU A 255 -20.62 17.90 -30.13
CA GLU A 255 -20.96 17.35 -31.44
C GLU A 255 -21.71 16.01 -31.32
N ALA A 256 -21.31 15.16 -30.35
CA ALA A 256 -21.94 13.87 -30.14
C ALA A 256 -23.40 14.00 -29.66
N ILE A 257 -23.67 14.89 -28.70
CA ILE A 257 -25.03 15.10 -28.20
C ILE A 257 -25.91 15.86 -29.20
N LYS A 258 -25.35 16.77 -30.00
CA LYS A 258 -26.09 17.42 -31.09
C LYS A 258 -26.52 16.41 -32.17
N ASP A 259 -25.61 15.54 -32.62
CA ASP A 259 -25.92 14.50 -33.61
C ASP A 259 -27.00 13.53 -33.07
N TRP A 260 -26.90 13.16 -31.78
CA TRP A 260 -27.92 12.35 -31.11
C TRP A 260 -29.32 12.96 -31.19
N LEU A 261 -29.45 14.25 -30.87
CA LEU A 261 -30.73 14.94 -30.93
C LEU A 261 -31.22 15.13 -32.39
N GLN A 262 -30.32 15.42 -33.33
CA GLN A 262 -30.65 15.60 -34.75
C GLN A 262 -31.16 14.31 -35.42
N ARG A 263 -30.68 13.15 -34.98
CA ARG A 263 -31.19 11.82 -35.41
C ARG A 263 -32.59 11.51 -34.87
N GLY A 264 -33.18 12.41 -34.09
CA GLY A 264 -34.53 12.29 -33.55
C GLY A 264 -34.62 11.49 -32.25
N HIS A 265 -33.49 11.20 -31.59
CA HIS A 265 -33.50 10.56 -30.29
C HIS A 265 -34.04 11.53 -29.23
N LYS A 266 -35.06 11.09 -28.49
CA LYS A 266 -35.72 11.89 -27.43
C LYS A 266 -35.29 11.48 -26.01
N MET A 267 -34.50 10.41 -25.89
CA MET A 267 -34.08 9.83 -24.62
C MET A 267 -32.64 10.24 -24.30
N SER A 268 -32.39 10.45 -23.01
CA SER A 268 -31.08 10.63 -22.41
C SER A 268 -30.21 9.39 -22.65
N PRO A 269 -28.97 9.56 -23.17
CA PRO A 269 -28.01 8.48 -23.29
C PRO A 269 -27.58 7.86 -21.94
N MET A 270 -27.75 8.59 -20.84
CA MET A 270 -27.28 8.18 -19.51
C MET A 270 -28.37 7.62 -18.62
N THR A 271 -29.56 8.22 -18.66
CA THR A 271 -30.66 7.86 -17.75
C THR A 271 -31.75 7.05 -18.44
N TYR A 272 -31.74 6.99 -19.79
CA TYR A 272 -32.81 6.42 -20.61
C TYR A 272 -34.19 7.07 -20.40
N LEU A 273 -34.23 8.24 -19.75
CA LEU A 273 -35.42 9.07 -19.58
C LEU A 273 -35.55 10.07 -20.71
N GLY A 274 -36.77 10.54 -20.99
CA GLY A 274 -37.00 11.59 -21.99
C GLY A 274 -36.39 12.94 -21.57
N PHE A 275 -35.77 13.65 -22.52
CA PHE A 275 -35.30 15.02 -22.26
C PHE A 275 -36.49 15.97 -22.01
N THR A 276 -36.39 16.82 -20.99
CA THR A 276 -37.39 17.86 -20.69
C THR A 276 -37.35 19.01 -21.70
N HIS A 277 -36.17 19.30 -22.26
CA HIS A 277 -35.94 20.22 -23.38
C HIS A 277 -34.72 19.76 -24.19
N HIS A 278 -34.55 20.28 -25.41
CA HIS A 278 -33.45 19.90 -26.31
C HIS A 278 -32.35 20.98 -26.38
N GLU A 279 -32.45 22.01 -25.55
CA GLU A 279 -31.41 23.04 -25.42
C GLU A 279 -30.15 22.48 -24.76
N LEU A 280 -29.00 22.79 -25.33
CA LEU A 280 -27.68 22.40 -24.85
C LEU A 280 -26.94 23.64 -24.36
N ILE A 281 -26.42 23.57 -23.13
CA ILE A 281 -25.72 24.70 -22.50
C ILE A 281 -24.21 24.42 -22.55
N PRO A 282 -23.38 25.27 -23.18
CA PRO A 282 -21.93 25.10 -23.17
C PRO A 282 -21.37 25.08 -21.74
N ASN A 283 -20.59 24.06 -21.39
CA ASN A 283 -19.93 23.94 -20.09
C ASN A 283 -18.52 24.54 -20.16
N THR A 284 -18.45 25.87 -20.22
CA THR A 284 -17.19 26.59 -20.38
C THR A 284 -16.21 26.34 -19.23
N ALA A 285 -16.72 26.17 -18.01
CA ALA A 285 -15.90 25.86 -16.83
C ALA A 285 -15.18 24.51 -16.97
N LEU A 286 -15.91 23.46 -17.36
CA LEU A 286 -15.31 22.15 -17.61
C LEU A 286 -14.33 22.19 -18.79
N ARG A 287 -14.65 22.95 -19.84
CA ARG A 287 -13.76 23.13 -20.99
C ARG A 287 -12.42 23.74 -20.56
N PHE A 288 -12.44 24.78 -19.74
CA PHE A 288 -11.20 25.39 -19.22
C PHE A 288 -10.43 24.42 -18.32
N ALA A 289 -11.10 23.69 -17.43
CA ALA A 289 -10.45 22.69 -16.57
C ALA A 289 -9.75 21.59 -17.38
N ILE A 290 -10.37 21.12 -18.48
CA ILE A 290 -9.77 20.15 -19.40
C ILE A 290 -8.53 20.73 -20.09
N GLN A 291 -8.58 21.98 -20.54
CA GLN A 291 -7.46 22.64 -21.21
C GLN A 291 -6.29 22.88 -20.26
N GLU A 292 -6.55 23.35 -19.04
CA GLU A 292 -5.51 23.52 -18.02
C GLU A 292 -4.86 22.19 -17.67
N TRP A 293 -5.65 21.12 -17.53
CA TRP A 293 -5.11 19.78 -17.32
C TRP A 293 -4.24 19.35 -18.51
N GLN A 294 -4.70 19.51 -19.76
CA GLN A 294 -3.91 19.16 -20.95
C GLN A 294 -2.59 19.93 -21.05
N MET A 295 -2.56 21.21 -20.65
CA MET A 295 -1.32 22.01 -20.62
C MET A 295 -0.34 21.50 -19.57
N GLN A 296 -0.83 21.04 -18.42
CA GLN A 296 0.01 20.44 -17.36
C GLN A 296 0.60 19.07 -17.76
N GLN A 297 0.07 18.45 -18.84
CA GLN A 297 0.57 17.18 -19.36
C GLN A 297 1.64 17.31 -20.47
N GLN A 298 1.90 18.52 -20.99
CA GLN A 298 2.95 18.74 -21.98
C GLN A 298 4.31 18.96 -21.29
N PRO A 299 5.40 18.33 -21.76
CA PRO A 299 6.73 18.44 -21.16
C PRO A 299 7.35 19.84 -21.27
#